data_AF-A0A9Q1E4P4-F1
#
_entry.id   AF-A0A9Q1E4P4-F1
#
_cell.length_a   1.000
_cell.length_b   1.000
_cell.length_c   1.000
_cell.angle_alpha   90.00
_cell.angle_beta   90.00
_cell.angle_gamma   90.00
#
_symmetry.space_group_name_H-M   'P 1'
#
loop_
_entity.id
_entity.type
_entity.pdbx_description
1 polymer ?
#
loop_
_entity_poly.entity_id
_entity_poly.type
_entity_poly.pdbx_seq_one_letter_code
_entity_poly.pdbx_strand_id
1 'polypeptide(L)'
;MFQEGRGSEVVWGVAEYWISRVTWSTEEQCYHIKAVMPPDEYYYNVDNSVYTNTVAKYSLLFAVELAILLQRPVPPEWQEVAEKIKIPFDPEVNYHPEFDGYKKGGPVKQADAVLLGYPLGLPMSPEVRRNDLELYEAVTDPRGPAMTWGMFAVGWLELGDAVKAQKLLNNCFSNIRGPFQVWSEGSDGSGAVNFLTGMGGFLQVVLFGYTGFRVQKSCLTFAPLLPNDIRELHVLGVSYLGNKMDWVVREEEVNVCVREESAEVGPAQHYPLQVVLKNSGTIIPLIPGKYVTFPREPGEVRKLNSASSCWPL
;
A
#
# COMPACT_ATOMS: atom_id res chain seq x y z
N MET A 1 -9.44 -18.23 -8.62
CA MET A 1 -8.22 -17.44 -8.92
C MET A 1 -6.94 -18.25 -8.70
N PHE A 2 -6.60 -18.66 -7.47
CA PHE A 2 -5.30 -19.30 -7.21
C PHE A 2 -5.19 -20.77 -7.68
N GLN A 3 -6.27 -21.55 -7.59
CA GLN A 3 -6.29 -22.93 -8.10
C GLN A 3 -6.58 -22.97 -9.61
N GLU A 4 -7.83 -22.70 -10.01
CA GLU A 4 -8.27 -22.80 -11.42
C GLU A 4 -7.54 -21.82 -12.35
N GLY A 5 -7.21 -20.63 -11.86
CA GLY A 5 -6.48 -19.62 -12.62
C GLY A 5 -4.96 -19.77 -12.54
N ARG A 6 -4.45 -20.83 -11.90
CA ARG A 6 -3.02 -21.14 -11.74
C ARG A 6 -2.19 -20.03 -11.06
N GLY A 7 -2.85 -19.13 -10.33
CA GLY A 7 -2.17 -18.05 -9.60
C GLY A 7 -1.19 -18.57 -8.54
N SER A 8 -1.42 -19.74 -7.97
CA SER A 8 -0.47 -20.36 -7.03
C SER A 8 0.86 -20.72 -7.67
N GLU A 9 0.88 -21.10 -8.96
CA GLU A 9 2.13 -21.41 -9.66
C GLU A 9 3.02 -20.17 -9.83
N VAL A 10 2.41 -19.01 -10.08
CA VAL A 10 3.13 -17.73 -10.15
C VAL A 10 3.71 -17.38 -8.79
N VAL A 11 2.91 -17.48 -7.72
CA VAL A 11 3.34 -17.16 -6.36
C VAL A 11 4.49 -18.05 -5.92
N TRP A 12 4.38 -19.37 -6.12
CA TRP A 12 5.45 -20.31 -5.76
C TRP A 12 6.67 -20.18 -6.67
N GLY A 13 6.49 -19.89 -7.96
CA GLY A 13 7.61 -19.58 -8.85
C GLY A 13 8.41 -18.35 -8.40
N VAL A 14 7.72 -17.30 -7.93
CA VAL A 14 8.37 -16.12 -7.33
C VAL A 14 9.08 -16.48 -6.02
N ALA A 15 8.50 -17.32 -5.18
CA ALA A 15 9.13 -17.81 -3.96
C ALA A 15 10.44 -18.57 -4.27
N GLU A 16 10.41 -19.52 -5.21
CA GLU A 16 11.58 -20.28 -5.65
C GLU A 16 12.67 -19.37 -6.25
N TYR A 17 12.27 -18.34 -7.01
CA TYR A 17 13.22 -17.32 -7.46
C TYR A 17 13.92 -16.64 -6.28
N TRP A 18 13.19 -16.19 -5.25
CA TRP A 18 13.81 -15.54 -4.09
C TRP A 18 14.72 -16.48 -3.31
N ILE A 19 14.33 -17.75 -3.12
CA ILE A 19 15.19 -18.77 -2.50
C ILE A 19 16.50 -18.93 -3.29
N SER A 20 16.44 -18.91 -4.62
CA SER A 20 17.64 -19.02 -5.45
C SER A 20 18.56 -17.79 -5.39
N ARG A 21 18.04 -16.63 -4.95
CA ARG A 21 18.77 -15.35 -4.95
C ARG A 21 19.43 -15.00 -3.61
N VAL A 22 18.96 -15.59 -2.51
CA VAL A 22 19.49 -15.30 -1.18
C VAL A 22 20.82 -16.00 -0.90
N THR A 23 21.64 -15.38 -0.08
CA THR A 23 22.89 -15.95 0.43
C THR A 23 22.94 -15.81 1.95
N TRP A 24 23.33 -16.86 2.66
CA TRP A 24 23.45 -16.80 4.12
C TRP A 24 24.73 -16.04 4.53
N SER A 25 24.58 -15.04 5.39
CA SER A 25 25.70 -14.36 6.04
C SER A 25 25.99 -15.01 7.40
N THR A 26 27.15 -15.66 7.54
CA THR A 26 27.58 -16.24 8.82
C THR A 26 27.95 -15.19 9.86
N GLU A 27 28.31 -13.98 9.43
CA GLU A 27 28.67 -12.88 10.33
C GLU A 27 27.41 -12.26 10.94
N GLU A 28 26.42 -11.95 10.12
CA GLU A 28 25.18 -11.28 10.55
C GLU A 28 24.06 -12.26 10.95
N GLN A 29 24.24 -13.56 10.73
CA GLN A 29 23.26 -14.61 11.00
C GLN A 29 21.90 -14.36 10.33
N CYS A 30 21.93 -13.87 9.08
CA CYS A 30 20.76 -13.51 8.30
C CYS A 30 20.98 -13.79 6.80
N TYR A 31 19.90 -13.80 6.02
CA TYR A 31 19.97 -13.91 4.56
C TYR A 31 20.14 -12.54 3.91
N HIS A 32 21.02 -12.48 2.93
CA HIS A 32 21.30 -11.30 2.12
C HIS A 32 20.84 -11.50 0.67
N ILE A 33 20.37 -10.44 0.04
CA ILE A 33 20.23 -10.36 -1.43
C ILE A 33 21.27 -9.36 -1.93
N LYS A 34 22.15 -9.83 -2.81
CA LYS A 34 23.32 -9.07 -3.28
C LYS A 34 23.19 -8.63 -4.72
N ALA A 35 23.91 -7.57 -5.07
CA ALA A 35 24.05 -7.04 -6.43
C ALA A 35 22.69 -6.75 -7.09
N VAL A 36 21.87 -5.93 -6.45
CA VAL A 36 20.56 -5.50 -6.96
C VAL A 36 20.58 -4.05 -7.41
N MET A 37 19.59 -3.70 -8.23
CA MET A 37 19.18 -2.32 -8.50
C MET A 37 17.82 -2.14 -7.83
N PRO A 38 17.69 -1.25 -6.84
CA PRO A 38 16.42 -1.03 -6.15
C PRO A 38 15.51 -0.08 -6.97
N PRO A 39 14.29 0.25 -6.52
CA PRO A 39 13.48 1.29 -7.15
C PRO A 39 14.22 2.60 -7.39
N ASP A 40 15.09 3.00 -6.47
CA ASP A 40 16.01 4.11 -6.72
C ASP A 40 17.14 3.70 -7.68
N GLU A 41 16.95 4.01 -8.96
CA GLU A 41 17.90 3.67 -10.02
C GLU A 41 19.17 4.56 -10.04
N TYR A 42 19.32 5.52 -9.13
CA TYR A 42 20.63 6.19 -8.95
C TYR A 42 21.67 5.27 -8.31
N TYR A 43 21.22 4.20 -7.67
CA TYR A 43 22.09 3.16 -7.12
C TYR A 43 21.89 1.86 -7.89
N TYR A 44 22.97 1.15 -8.16
CA TYR A 44 22.96 -0.14 -8.82
C TYR A 44 24.07 -1.01 -8.25
N ASN A 45 23.90 -2.33 -8.37
CA ASN A 45 24.84 -3.30 -7.81
C ASN A 45 25.07 -3.10 -6.30
N VAL A 46 24.00 -2.78 -5.57
CA VAL A 46 24.00 -2.62 -4.11
C VAL A 46 23.55 -3.92 -3.43
N ASP A 47 23.91 -4.08 -2.16
CA ASP A 47 23.51 -5.22 -1.35
C ASP A 47 22.39 -4.83 -0.39
N ASN A 48 21.45 -5.75 -0.17
CA ASN A 48 20.37 -5.65 0.81
C ASN A 48 19.52 -4.38 0.66
N SER A 49 19.03 -4.10 -0.55
CA SER A 49 18.00 -3.05 -0.73
C SER A 49 16.82 -3.32 0.20
N VAL A 50 16.46 -2.33 1.03
CA VAL A 50 15.39 -2.47 2.01
C VAL A 50 14.05 -2.76 1.34
N TYR A 51 13.77 -2.12 0.21
CA TYR A 51 12.56 -2.41 -0.56
C TYR A 51 12.58 -3.82 -1.14
N THR A 52 13.68 -4.20 -1.81
CA THR A 52 13.78 -5.52 -2.46
C THR A 52 13.71 -6.66 -1.45
N ASN A 53 14.42 -6.54 -0.32
CA ASN A 53 14.40 -7.55 0.73
C ASN A 53 13.03 -7.62 1.40
N THR A 54 12.32 -6.50 1.59
CA THR A 54 10.96 -6.50 2.14
C THR A 54 9.97 -7.16 1.18
N VAL A 55 10.08 -6.90 -0.13
CA VAL A 55 9.27 -7.57 -1.16
C VAL A 55 9.55 -9.07 -1.19
N ALA A 56 10.82 -9.49 -1.11
CA ALA A 56 11.19 -10.90 -1.04
C ALA A 56 10.58 -11.58 0.20
N LYS A 57 10.71 -10.95 1.38
CA LYS A 57 10.08 -11.40 2.63
C LYS A 57 8.58 -11.62 2.47
N TYR A 58 7.85 -10.61 1.97
CA TYR A 58 6.39 -10.72 1.81
C TYR A 58 5.96 -11.69 0.73
N SER A 59 6.75 -11.85 -0.33
CA SER A 59 6.51 -12.87 -1.35
C SER A 59 6.58 -14.27 -0.75
N LEU A 60 7.60 -14.54 0.07
CA LEU A 60 7.79 -15.83 0.73
C LEU A 60 6.72 -16.09 1.80
N LEU A 61 6.40 -15.11 2.65
CA LEU A 61 5.31 -15.25 3.63
C LEU A 61 3.96 -15.51 2.95
N PHE A 62 3.68 -14.82 1.84
CA PHE A 62 2.45 -15.05 1.08
C PHE A 62 2.43 -16.45 0.44
N ALA A 63 3.57 -16.94 -0.06
CA ALA A 63 3.68 -18.29 -0.59
C ALA A 63 3.40 -19.37 0.48
N VAL A 64 3.92 -19.18 1.70
CA VAL A 64 3.63 -20.04 2.86
C VAL A 64 2.14 -20.01 3.19
N GLU A 65 1.56 -18.82 3.34
CA GLU A 65 0.13 -18.67 3.65
C GLU A 65 -0.75 -19.32 2.59
N LEU A 66 -0.43 -19.11 1.31
CA LEU A 66 -1.17 -19.68 0.19
C LEU A 66 -1.04 -21.21 0.15
N ALA A 67 0.14 -21.77 0.42
CA ALA A 67 0.32 -23.21 0.50
C ALA A 67 -0.51 -23.84 1.62
N ILE A 68 -0.55 -23.22 2.81
CA ILE A 68 -1.42 -23.65 3.93
C ILE A 68 -2.89 -23.58 3.52
N LEU A 69 -3.32 -22.46 2.92
CA LEU A 69 -4.70 -22.26 2.47
C LEU A 69 -5.14 -23.35 1.48
N LEU A 70 -4.25 -23.71 0.56
CA LEU A 70 -4.47 -24.72 -0.46
C LEU A 70 -4.18 -26.15 0.00
N GLN A 71 -3.87 -26.34 1.29
CA GLN A 71 -3.54 -27.64 1.90
C GLN A 71 -2.40 -28.35 1.16
N ARG A 72 -1.37 -27.58 0.76
CA ARG A 72 -0.15 -28.08 0.14
C ARG A 72 1.01 -28.07 1.13
N PRO A 73 2.02 -28.94 0.93
CA PRO A 73 3.25 -28.88 1.72
C PRO A 73 3.91 -27.50 1.60
N VAL A 74 4.39 -26.98 2.71
CA VAL A 74 5.17 -25.74 2.78
C VAL A 74 6.66 -26.10 2.79
N PRO A 75 7.45 -25.69 1.79
CA PRO A 75 8.90 -25.78 1.86
C PRO A 75 9.43 -24.99 3.07
N PRO A 76 10.21 -25.62 3.98
CA PRO A 76 10.68 -24.95 5.20
C PRO A 76 11.56 -23.73 4.91
N GLU A 77 12.28 -23.74 3.79
CA GLU A 77 13.16 -22.66 3.36
C GLU A 77 12.40 -21.36 3.12
N TRP A 78 11.13 -21.42 2.68
CA TRP A 78 10.33 -20.21 2.46
C TRP A 78 10.11 -19.43 3.75
N GLN A 79 9.73 -20.13 4.82
CA GLN A 79 9.51 -19.52 6.12
C GLN A 79 10.84 -19.06 6.74
N GLU A 80 11.87 -19.91 6.70
CA GLU A 80 13.17 -19.60 7.29
C GLU A 80 13.80 -18.35 6.66
N VAL A 81 13.81 -18.26 5.32
CA VAL A 81 14.36 -17.09 4.62
C VAL A 81 13.53 -15.85 4.90
N ALA A 82 12.20 -15.95 4.89
CA ALA A 82 11.33 -14.80 5.18
C ALA A 82 11.53 -14.22 6.59
N GLU A 83 11.80 -15.08 7.59
CA GLU A 83 12.03 -14.68 8.96
C GLU A 83 13.43 -14.08 9.17
N LYS A 84 14.43 -14.59 8.44
CA LYS A 84 15.83 -14.24 8.65
C LYS A 84 16.44 -13.36 7.55
N ILE A 85 15.69 -12.91 6.54
CA ILE A 85 16.21 -11.98 5.54
C ILE A 85 16.46 -10.59 6.15
N LYS A 86 17.60 -9.99 5.84
CA LYS A 86 17.99 -8.68 6.35
C LYS A 86 17.03 -7.60 5.86
N ILE A 87 16.49 -6.82 6.79
CA ILE A 87 15.80 -5.56 6.50
C ILE A 87 16.67 -4.45 7.13
N PRO A 88 17.38 -3.64 6.32
CA PRO A 88 18.19 -2.55 6.84
C PRO A 88 17.39 -1.62 7.77
N PHE A 89 17.94 -1.36 8.94
CA PHE A 89 17.36 -0.45 9.93
C PHE A 89 18.48 0.18 10.75
N ASP A 90 18.42 1.50 10.91
CA ASP A 90 19.35 2.27 11.74
C ASP A 90 18.64 2.64 13.06
N PRO A 91 19.03 2.02 14.20
CA PRO A 91 18.39 2.27 15.49
C PRO A 91 18.82 3.59 16.15
N GLU A 92 19.90 4.26 15.69
CA GLU A 92 20.32 5.54 16.26
C GLU A 92 19.45 6.68 15.74
N VAL A 93 19.02 6.58 14.48
CA VAL A 93 18.19 7.57 13.80
C VAL A 93 16.73 7.10 13.66
N ASN A 94 16.42 5.86 14.00
CA ASN A 94 15.09 5.25 13.86
C ASN A 94 14.54 5.40 12.43
N TYR A 95 15.30 4.94 11.42
CA TYR A 95 14.87 4.96 10.01
C TYR A 95 15.44 3.77 9.24
N HIS A 96 14.94 3.54 8.03
CA HIS A 96 15.40 2.48 7.14
C HIS A 96 16.36 3.02 6.07
N PRO A 97 17.68 2.74 6.14
CA PRO A 97 18.58 3.00 5.02
C PRO A 97 18.16 2.22 3.77
N GLU A 98 18.31 2.79 2.57
CA GLU A 98 17.84 2.13 1.34
C GLU A 98 18.55 0.82 1.02
N PHE A 99 19.82 0.68 1.42
CA PHE A 99 20.64 -0.51 1.22
C PHE A 99 21.86 -0.49 2.16
N ASP A 100 22.63 -1.57 2.19
CA ASP A 100 23.82 -1.64 3.03
C ASP A 100 24.88 -0.62 2.61
N GLY A 101 25.31 0.21 3.56
CA GLY A 101 26.29 1.26 3.32
C GLY A 101 25.72 2.56 2.74
N TYR A 102 24.39 2.66 2.56
CA TYR A 102 23.73 3.90 2.18
C TYR A 102 24.14 5.06 3.09
N LYS A 103 24.44 6.21 2.47
CA LYS A 103 24.83 7.43 3.20
C LYS A 103 23.62 8.33 3.33
N LYS A 104 23.15 8.52 4.56
CA LYS A 104 22.07 9.45 4.88
C LYS A 104 22.33 10.81 4.22
N GLY A 105 21.36 11.30 3.45
CA GLY A 105 21.50 12.54 2.68
C GLY A 105 21.91 12.34 1.21
N GLY A 106 22.15 11.11 0.77
CA GLY A 106 22.38 10.78 -0.63
C GLY A 106 21.19 11.13 -1.51
N PRO A 107 21.40 11.51 -2.78
CA PRO A 107 20.30 11.80 -3.70
C PRO A 107 19.50 10.53 -3.99
N VAL A 108 18.19 10.68 -4.19
CA VAL A 108 17.27 9.58 -4.51
C VAL A 108 16.49 9.93 -5.78
N LYS A 109 16.40 9.02 -6.75
CA LYS A 109 15.68 9.27 -8.01
C LYS A 109 14.17 9.30 -7.81
N GLN A 110 13.64 8.35 -7.04
CA GLN A 110 12.21 8.08 -6.91
C GLN A 110 11.90 7.33 -5.61
N ALA A 111 10.61 7.18 -5.28
CA ALA A 111 10.19 6.48 -4.06
C ALA A 111 10.79 5.06 -3.96
N ASP A 112 11.51 4.78 -2.87
CA ASP A 112 12.11 3.48 -2.57
C ASP A 112 11.79 3.05 -1.12
N ALA A 113 12.56 3.49 -0.12
CA ALA A 113 12.33 3.15 1.28
C ALA A 113 10.96 3.62 1.79
N VAL A 114 10.42 4.72 1.24
CA VAL A 114 9.08 5.19 1.60
C VAL A 114 7.96 4.25 1.14
N LEU A 115 8.25 3.33 0.20
CA LEU A 115 7.31 2.29 -0.24
C LEU A 115 7.08 1.20 0.81
N LEU A 116 7.94 1.12 1.84
CA LEU A 116 7.80 0.19 2.95
C LEU A 116 6.48 0.39 3.70
N GLY A 117 6.10 1.65 3.98
CA GLY A 117 4.82 1.94 4.62
C GLY A 117 3.64 1.74 3.67
N TYR A 118 3.71 2.32 2.46
CA TYR A 118 2.71 2.13 1.41
C TYR A 118 3.39 2.00 0.04
N PRO A 119 3.11 0.95 -0.75
CA PRO A 119 2.00 0.01 -0.58
C PRO A 119 2.32 -1.24 0.27
N LEU A 120 3.57 -1.45 0.71
CA LEU A 120 3.94 -2.73 1.33
C LEU A 120 3.32 -2.97 2.71
N GLY A 121 3.05 -1.93 3.49
CA GLY A 121 2.43 -2.06 4.81
C GLY A 121 3.35 -2.65 5.88
N LEU A 122 4.67 -2.42 5.79
CA LEU A 122 5.64 -2.84 6.79
C LEU A 122 5.29 -2.22 8.15
N PRO A 123 5.01 -3.03 9.20
CA PRO A 123 4.74 -2.51 10.52
C PRO A 123 5.93 -1.73 11.06
N MET A 124 5.70 -0.47 11.42
CA MET A 124 6.70 0.42 11.99
C MET A 124 6.05 1.41 12.95
N SER A 125 6.83 2.02 13.84
CA SER A 125 6.32 3.06 14.71
C SER A 125 6.00 4.34 13.90
N PRO A 126 5.09 5.21 14.38
CA PRO A 126 4.84 6.50 13.74
C PRO A 126 6.10 7.38 13.65
N GLU A 127 7.04 7.21 14.58
CA GLU A 127 8.33 7.90 14.56
C GLU A 127 9.19 7.42 13.39
N VAL A 128 9.37 6.10 13.24
CA VAL A 128 10.14 5.53 12.13
C VAL A 128 9.52 5.91 10.79
N ARG A 129 8.18 5.81 10.67
CA ARG A 129 7.48 6.21 9.45
C ARG A 129 7.71 7.69 9.11
N ARG A 130 7.68 8.57 10.12
CA ARG A 130 7.96 10.00 9.93
C ARG A 130 9.41 10.22 9.49
N ASN A 131 10.37 9.57 10.14
CA ASN A 131 11.79 9.72 9.82
C ASN A 131 12.09 9.26 8.38
N ASP A 132 11.53 8.11 7.96
CA ASP A 132 11.65 7.65 6.57
C ASP A 132 11.11 8.71 5.60
N LEU A 133 9.91 9.25 5.85
CA LEU A 133 9.32 10.25 4.97
C LEU A 133 10.12 11.57 4.94
N GLU A 134 10.51 12.11 6.10
CA GLU A 134 11.23 13.40 6.16
C GLU A 134 12.62 13.33 5.53
N LEU A 135 13.37 12.25 5.80
CA LEU A 135 14.72 12.11 5.32
C LEU A 135 14.77 11.89 3.81
N TYR A 136 13.88 11.04 3.27
CA TYR A 136 13.86 10.76 1.84
C TYR A 136 13.19 11.87 1.02
N GLU A 137 12.17 12.55 1.54
CA GLU A 137 11.54 13.69 0.84
C GLU A 137 12.55 14.81 0.56
N ALA A 138 13.46 15.06 1.51
CA ALA A 138 14.46 16.11 1.41
C ALA A 138 15.54 15.88 0.32
N VAL A 139 15.72 14.64 -0.13
CA VAL A 139 16.79 14.24 -1.05
C VAL A 139 16.30 13.60 -2.35
N THR A 140 14.99 13.40 -2.47
CA THR A 140 14.35 12.88 -3.69
C THR A 140 14.42 13.94 -4.81
N ASP A 141 14.87 13.55 -6.01
CA ASP A 141 14.97 14.46 -7.16
C ASP A 141 13.58 15.02 -7.50
N PRO A 142 13.38 16.35 -7.45
CA PRO A 142 12.09 16.95 -7.79
C PRO A 142 11.68 16.81 -9.26
N ARG A 143 12.61 16.39 -10.12
CA ARG A 143 12.38 16.04 -11.53
C ARG A 143 12.26 14.53 -11.74
N GLY A 144 12.27 13.74 -10.67
CA GLY A 144 12.03 12.31 -10.71
C GLY A 144 10.64 11.96 -11.26
N PRO A 145 10.37 10.67 -11.55
CA PRO A 145 9.14 10.24 -12.19
C PRO A 145 7.86 10.59 -11.41
N ALA A 146 6.78 10.86 -12.15
CA ALA A 146 5.48 11.34 -11.66
C ALA A 146 4.79 10.52 -10.56
N MET A 147 5.25 9.29 -10.29
CA MET A 147 4.68 8.39 -9.28
C MET A 147 5.13 8.68 -7.85
N THR A 148 6.31 9.30 -7.69
CA THR A 148 7.01 9.42 -6.41
C THR A 148 6.22 10.21 -5.37
N TRP A 149 5.78 11.41 -5.73
CA TRP A 149 5.11 12.32 -4.79
C TRP A 149 3.77 11.80 -4.27
N GLY A 150 3.09 10.94 -5.04
CA GLY A 150 1.89 10.27 -4.57
C GLY A 150 2.17 9.32 -3.40
N MET A 151 3.28 8.59 -3.43
CA MET A 151 3.64 7.65 -2.36
C MET A 151 4.00 8.37 -1.06
N PHE A 152 4.71 9.51 -1.15
CA PHE A 152 4.93 10.39 -0.01
C PHE A 152 3.62 10.97 0.53
N ALA A 153 2.73 11.46 -0.36
CA ALA A 153 1.44 12.02 0.06
C ALA A 153 0.60 11.00 0.85
N VAL A 154 0.54 9.74 0.39
CA VAL A 154 -0.13 8.66 1.14
C VAL A 154 0.54 8.46 2.50
N GLY A 155 1.88 8.44 2.57
CA GLY A 155 2.61 8.29 3.83
C GLY A 155 2.34 9.41 4.84
N TRP A 156 2.23 10.66 4.39
CA TRP A 156 1.88 11.78 5.28
C TRP A 156 0.43 11.72 5.76
N LEU A 157 -0.49 11.24 4.92
CA LEU A 157 -1.87 10.99 5.34
C LEU A 157 -1.97 9.88 6.39
N GLU A 158 -1.14 8.83 6.30
CA GLU A 158 -1.04 7.78 7.33
C GLU A 158 -0.60 8.35 8.70
N LEU A 159 0.17 9.43 8.70
CA LEU A 159 0.62 10.13 9.90
C LEU A 159 -0.30 11.26 10.36
N GLY A 160 -1.41 11.50 9.65
CA GLY A 160 -2.36 12.56 9.98
C GLY A 160 -2.01 13.96 9.45
N ASP A 161 -0.99 14.09 8.59
CA ASP A 161 -0.55 15.38 8.05
C ASP A 161 -1.15 15.65 6.65
N ALA A 162 -2.40 16.11 6.65
CA ALA A 162 -3.11 16.47 5.42
C ALA A 162 -2.46 17.65 4.67
N VAL A 163 -1.83 18.57 5.40
CA VAL A 163 -1.26 19.79 4.82
C VAL A 163 -0.01 19.45 3.99
N LYS A 164 0.86 18.61 4.54
CA LYS A 164 2.06 18.15 3.82
C LYS A 164 1.68 17.24 2.64
N ALA A 165 0.72 16.34 2.84
CA ALA A 165 0.20 15.51 1.76
C ALA A 165 -0.39 16.33 0.60
N GLN A 166 -1.15 17.40 0.89
CA GLN A 166 -1.72 18.26 -0.14
C GLN A 166 -0.65 18.97 -0.97
N LYS A 167 0.44 19.43 -0.34
CA LYS A 167 1.57 20.04 -1.05
C LYS A 167 2.20 19.06 -2.04
N LEU A 168 2.38 17.81 -1.63
CA LEU A 168 2.97 16.76 -2.47
C LEU A 168 2.03 16.32 -3.58
N LEU A 169 0.73 16.23 -3.31
CA LEU A 169 -0.27 15.98 -4.34
C LEU A 169 -0.28 17.09 -5.40
N ASN A 170 -0.12 18.35 -4.98
CA ASN A 170 0.00 19.48 -5.90
C ASN A 170 1.19 19.34 -6.86
N ASN A 171 2.30 18.73 -6.42
CA ASN A 171 3.45 18.46 -7.29
C ASN A 171 3.08 17.51 -8.43
N CYS A 172 2.20 16.53 -8.21
CA CYS A 172 1.78 15.58 -9.25
C CYS A 172 1.10 16.26 -10.45
N PHE A 173 0.42 17.41 -10.25
CA PHE A 173 -0.21 18.13 -11.36
C PHE A 173 0.82 18.76 -12.33
N SER A 174 2.07 18.95 -11.90
CA SER A 174 3.14 19.46 -12.76
C SER A 174 3.51 18.50 -13.90
N ASN A 175 3.10 17.23 -13.79
CA ASN A 175 3.29 16.21 -14.82
C ASN A 175 2.19 16.23 -15.89
N ILE A 176 1.16 17.07 -15.75
CA ILE A 176 0.03 17.15 -16.70
C ILE A 176 0.36 18.09 -17.85
N ARG A 177 0.17 17.63 -19.08
CA ARG A 177 0.46 18.35 -20.33
C ARG A 177 -0.82 18.67 -21.10
N GLY A 178 -0.98 19.95 -21.40
CA GLY A 178 -2.00 20.41 -22.34
C GLY A 178 -1.69 19.99 -23.79
N PRO A 179 -2.70 20.06 -24.68
CA PRO A 179 -4.07 20.49 -24.41
C PRO A 179 -4.96 19.37 -23.83
N PHE A 180 -4.52 18.11 -23.90
CA PHE A 180 -5.36 16.95 -23.56
C PHE A 180 -5.19 16.43 -22.12
N GLN A 181 -4.47 17.17 -21.27
CA GLN A 181 -4.19 16.80 -19.88
C GLN A 181 -3.53 15.43 -19.74
N VAL A 182 -2.62 15.11 -20.68
CA VAL A 182 -1.85 13.86 -20.69
C VAL A 182 -0.73 13.93 -19.66
N TRP A 183 -0.50 12.83 -18.93
CA TRP A 183 0.60 12.75 -17.96
C TRP A 183 1.92 12.40 -18.66
N SER A 184 2.98 13.15 -18.35
CA SER A 184 4.36 12.82 -18.70
C SER A 184 5.12 12.30 -17.49
N GLU A 185 6.10 11.43 -17.72
CA GLU A 185 6.97 10.89 -16.69
C GLU A 185 7.71 11.99 -15.92
N GLY A 186 8.39 12.89 -16.63
CA GLY A 186 9.07 14.06 -16.05
C GLY A 186 8.14 15.28 -15.93
N SER A 187 8.40 16.13 -14.94
CA SER A 187 7.66 17.38 -14.70
C SER A 187 8.01 18.52 -15.68
N ASP A 188 9.02 18.32 -16.53
CA ASP A 188 9.40 19.16 -17.66
C ASP A 188 8.81 18.69 -19.01
N GLY A 189 8.10 17.55 -19.03
CA GLY A 189 7.54 16.95 -20.24
C GLY A 189 8.44 15.89 -20.88
N SER A 190 9.60 15.61 -20.29
CA SER A 190 10.49 14.53 -20.72
C SER A 190 9.97 13.13 -20.31
N GLY A 191 10.64 12.11 -20.85
CA GLY A 191 10.34 10.71 -20.58
C GLY A 191 9.10 10.20 -21.31
N ALA A 192 8.46 9.18 -20.76
CA ALA A 192 7.26 8.60 -21.34
C ALA A 192 6.08 9.59 -21.35
N VAL A 193 5.36 9.65 -22.48
CA VAL A 193 4.05 10.31 -22.60
C VAL A 193 2.93 9.30 -22.36
N ASN A 194 1.75 9.74 -21.95
CA ASN A 194 0.69 8.86 -21.45
C ASN A 194 1.18 7.97 -20.29
N PHE A 195 1.89 8.57 -19.35
CA PHE A 195 2.51 7.86 -18.25
C PHE A 195 1.47 7.42 -17.21
N LEU A 196 0.87 6.24 -17.47
CA LEU A 196 -0.20 5.67 -16.65
C LEU A 196 0.21 5.45 -15.20
N THR A 197 1.48 5.14 -14.94
CA THR A 197 2.00 4.96 -13.58
C THR A 197 1.87 6.24 -12.75
N GLY A 198 2.09 7.41 -13.35
CA GLY A 198 1.86 8.70 -12.69
C GLY A 198 0.39 8.93 -12.34
N MET A 199 -0.50 8.66 -13.30
CA MET A 199 -1.96 8.75 -13.09
C MET A 199 -2.42 7.80 -11.98
N GLY A 200 -1.90 6.57 -11.97
CA GLY A 200 -2.17 5.57 -10.94
C GLY A 200 -1.65 5.99 -9.56
N GLY A 201 -0.46 6.59 -9.48
CA GLY A 201 0.08 7.14 -8.23
C GLY A 201 -0.81 8.23 -7.66
N PHE A 202 -1.29 9.18 -8.49
CA PHE A 202 -2.25 10.20 -8.09
C PHE A 202 -3.57 9.62 -7.59
N LEU A 203 -4.13 8.67 -8.34
CA LEU A 203 -5.39 8.03 -7.96
C LEU A 203 -5.27 7.26 -6.64
N GLN A 204 -4.10 6.67 -6.36
CA GLN A 204 -3.83 6.02 -5.08
C GLN A 204 -3.83 7.01 -3.90
N VAL A 205 -3.40 8.26 -4.07
CA VAL A 205 -3.54 9.28 -3.02
C VAL A 205 -5.00 9.53 -2.71
N VAL A 206 -5.85 9.63 -3.73
CA VAL A 206 -7.29 9.85 -3.55
C VAL A 206 -7.96 8.66 -2.88
N LEU A 207 -7.72 7.45 -3.40
CA LEU A 207 -8.43 6.24 -2.98
C LEU A 207 -7.88 5.55 -1.74
N PHE A 208 -6.59 5.68 -1.46
CA PHE A 208 -5.90 5.00 -0.35
C PHE A 208 -5.23 5.99 0.59
N GLY A 209 -4.92 7.21 0.15
CA GLY A 209 -4.52 8.29 1.06
C GLY A 209 -5.72 8.86 1.80
N TYR A 210 -6.53 9.70 1.13
CA TYR A 210 -7.56 10.51 1.81
C TYR A 210 -8.72 9.71 2.41
N THR A 211 -9.04 8.52 1.90
CA THR A 211 -10.02 7.62 2.52
C THR A 211 -9.40 6.78 3.66
N GLY A 212 -8.08 6.60 3.63
CA GLY A 212 -7.35 5.64 4.46
C GLY A 212 -7.70 4.18 4.18
N PHE A 213 -8.28 3.84 3.02
CA PHE A 213 -8.66 2.44 2.73
C PHE A 213 -7.45 1.51 2.75
N ARG A 214 -7.49 0.44 3.56
CA ARG A 214 -6.56 -0.69 3.45
C ARG A 214 -7.32 -2.00 3.58
N VAL A 215 -7.12 -2.89 2.61
CA VAL A 215 -7.64 -4.25 2.66
C VAL A 215 -6.73 -5.07 3.59
N GLN A 216 -7.31 -5.60 4.65
CA GLN A 216 -6.65 -6.47 5.61
C GLN A 216 -7.23 -7.89 5.52
N LYS A 217 -6.60 -8.85 6.20
CA LYS A 217 -7.06 -10.24 6.20
C LYS A 217 -8.51 -10.41 6.66
N SER A 218 -8.99 -9.59 7.59
CA SER A 218 -10.32 -9.73 8.20
C SER A 218 -11.25 -8.54 7.99
N CYS A 219 -10.78 -7.45 7.38
CA CYS A 219 -11.56 -6.23 7.23
C CYS A 219 -11.02 -5.30 6.13
N LEU A 220 -11.82 -4.31 5.75
CA LEU A 220 -11.41 -3.13 5.01
C LEU A 220 -11.35 -1.98 6.01
N THR A 221 -10.14 -1.59 6.42
CA THR A 221 -9.95 -0.42 7.30
C THR A 221 -10.10 0.87 6.51
N PHE A 222 -10.51 1.94 7.19
CA PHE A 222 -10.59 3.30 6.67
C PHE A 222 -10.13 4.31 7.74
N ALA A 223 -9.57 5.43 7.31
CA ALA A 223 -9.10 6.52 8.16
C ALA A 223 -9.19 7.84 7.39
N PRO A 224 -10.41 8.34 7.12
CA PRO A 224 -10.62 9.46 6.21
C PRO A 224 -10.04 10.76 6.76
N LEU A 225 -9.20 11.38 5.94
CA LEU A 225 -8.56 12.66 6.23
C LEU A 225 -8.68 13.52 4.99
N LEU A 226 -9.49 14.57 5.03
CA LEU A 226 -9.64 15.50 3.91
C LEU A 226 -8.74 16.72 4.10
N PRO A 227 -8.22 17.31 3.02
CA PRO A 227 -7.58 18.62 3.07
C PRO A 227 -8.64 19.72 3.28
N ASN A 228 -8.23 20.87 3.83
CA ASN A 228 -9.15 21.92 4.26
C ASN A 228 -9.94 22.60 3.13
N ASP A 229 -9.50 22.45 1.88
CA ASP A 229 -10.13 23.01 0.68
C ASP A 229 -11.14 22.06 0.03
N ILE A 230 -11.32 20.85 0.57
CA ILE A 230 -12.26 19.85 0.08
C ILE A 230 -13.42 19.69 1.08
N ARG A 231 -14.62 20.07 0.63
CA ARG A 231 -15.86 19.96 1.44
C ARG A 231 -16.41 18.55 1.48
N GLU A 232 -16.39 17.85 0.34
CA GLU A 232 -16.93 16.49 0.21
C GLU A 232 -16.07 15.66 -0.75
N LEU A 233 -15.87 14.39 -0.41
CA LEU A 233 -15.28 13.38 -1.28
C LEU A 233 -16.28 12.25 -1.49
N HIS A 234 -16.62 11.97 -2.75
CA HIS A 234 -17.53 10.89 -3.14
C HIS A 234 -16.73 9.75 -3.76
N VAL A 235 -16.77 8.56 -3.16
CA VAL A 235 -16.15 7.34 -3.69
C VAL A 235 -17.24 6.33 -3.96
N LEU A 236 -17.52 6.10 -5.23
CA LEU A 236 -18.67 5.31 -5.67
C LEU A 236 -18.24 3.91 -6.11
N GLY A 237 -19.05 2.90 -5.78
CA GLY A 237 -18.90 1.55 -6.29
C GLY A 237 -17.70 0.78 -5.73
N VAL A 238 -17.27 1.10 -4.50
CA VAL A 238 -16.22 0.34 -3.79
C VAL A 238 -16.67 -1.11 -3.65
N SER A 239 -16.00 -2.01 -4.36
CA SER A 239 -16.36 -3.42 -4.39
C SER A 239 -15.62 -4.18 -3.28
N TYR A 240 -16.36 -4.78 -2.36
CA TYR A 240 -15.79 -5.52 -1.23
C TYR A 240 -16.69 -6.69 -0.81
N LEU A 241 -16.11 -7.90 -0.79
CA LEU A 241 -16.80 -9.15 -0.39
C LEU A 241 -18.16 -9.34 -1.08
N GLY A 242 -18.19 -9.14 -2.41
CA GLY A 242 -19.40 -9.23 -3.24
C GLY A 242 -20.29 -7.98 -3.23
N ASN A 243 -20.13 -7.07 -2.27
CA ASN A 243 -20.95 -5.86 -2.16
C ASN A 243 -20.35 -4.69 -2.95
N LYS A 244 -21.20 -3.75 -3.37
CA LYS A 244 -20.79 -2.42 -3.85
C LYS A 244 -21.22 -1.35 -2.86
N MET A 245 -20.28 -0.51 -2.43
CA MET A 245 -20.52 0.55 -1.46
C MET A 245 -20.26 1.92 -2.07
N ASP A 246 -21.12 2.87 -1.76
CA ASP A 246 -20.92 4.30 -2.02
C ASP A 246 -20.56 5.00 -0.72
N TRP A 247 -19.51 5.80 -0.75
CA TRP A 247 -18.97 6.54 0.38
C TRP A 247 -19.02 8.04 0.10
N VAL A 248 -19.49 8.79 1.09
CA VAL A 248 -19.43 10.25 1.09
C VAL A 248 -18.71 10.68 2.36
N VAL A 249 -17.55 11.30 2.20
CA VAL A 249 -16.75 11.82 3.31
C VAL A 249 -16.91 13.33 3.36
N ARG A 250 -17.31 13.88 4.51
CA ARG A 250 -17.40 15.31 4.79
C ARG A 250 -16.48 15.70 5.94
N GLU A 251 -16.45 16.99 6.26
CA GLU A 251 -15.62 17.53 7.34
C GLU A 251 -15.85 16.87 8.70
N GLU A 252 -17.11 16.61 9.08
CA GLU A 252 -17.48 16.08 10.40
C GLU A 252 -18.04 14.66 10.37
N GLU A 253 -18.48 14.17 9.21
CA GLU A 253 -19.22 12.92 9.08
C GLU A 253 -18.82 12.11 7.84
N VAL A 254 -19.16 10.82 7.87
CA VAL A 254 -19.05 9.89 6.75
C VAL A 254 -20.40 9.20 6.56
N ASN A 255 -20.86 9.13 5.32
CA ASN A 255 -22.00 8.31 4.93
C ASN A 255 -21.55 7.12 4.10
N VAL A 256 -22.11 5.95 4.39
CA VAL A 256 -21.88 4.71 3.63
C VAL A 256 -23.22 4.10 3.27
N CYS A 257 -23.36 3.68 2.00
CA CYS A 257 -24.51 2.92 1.53
C CYS A 257 -24.02 1.68 0.76
N VAL A 258 -24.49 0.50 1.15
CA VAL A 258 -24.37 -0.70 0.31
C VAL A 258 -25.48 -0.62 -0.73
N ARG A 259 -25.14 -0.69 -2.01
CA ARG A 259 -26.15 -0.64 -3.10
C ARG A 259 -27.07 -1.85 -3.04
N GLU A 260 -28.34 -1.65 -3.39
CA GLU A 260 -29.25 -2.77 -3.66
C GLU A 260 -28.76 -3.57 -4.87
N GLU A 261 -29.00 -4.88 -4.84
CA GLU A 261 -28.63 -5.75 -5.95
C GLU A 261 -29.48 -5.43 -7.19
N SER A 262 -28.83 -5.27 -8.34
CA SER A 262 -29.51 -5.42 -9.62
C SER A 262 -29.58 -6.91 -9.95
N ALA A 263 -30.74 -7.41 -10.37
CA ALA A 263 -30.97 -8.82 -10.76
C ALA A 263 -30.05 -9.37 -11.89
N GLU A 264 -29.16 -8.55 -12.45
CA GLU A 264 -28.28 -8.86 -13.57
C GLU A 264 -26.88 -9.38 -13.18
N VAL A 265 -26.49 -9.29 -11.90
CA VAL A 265 -25.17 -9.78 -11.46
C VAL A 265 -25.32 -11.26 -11.13
N GLY A 266 -24.52 -12.11 -11.79
CA GLY A 266 -24.48 -13.56 -11.57
C GLY A 266 -24.18 -13.94 -10.10
N PRO A 267 -23.99 -15.23 -9.78
CA PRO A 267 -23.95 -15.74 -8.41
C PRO A 267 -22.66 -15.37 -7.66
N ALA A 268 -22.39 -14.08 -7.48
CA ALA A 268 -21.37 -13.61 -6.56
C ALA A 268 -21.86 -13.85 -5.13
N GLN A 269 -21.05 -14.50 -4.30
CA GLN A 269 -21.39 -14.69 -2.90
C GLN A 269 -21.32 -13.33 -2.18
N HIS A 270 -22.46 -12.82 -1.73
CA HIS A 270 -22.57 -11.58 -0.96
C HIS A 270 -22.42 -11.88 0.53
N TYR A 271 -21.52 -11.15 1.19
CA TYR A 271 -21.36 -11.24 2.65
C TYR A 271 -21.99 -10.04 3.33
N PRO A 272 -22.89 -10.21 4.31
CA PRO A 272 -23.41 -9.10 5.12
C PRO A 272 -22.27 -8.36 5.82
N LEU A 273 -22.30 -7.02 5.78
CA LEU A 273 -21.24 -6.16 6.27
C LEU A 273 -21.70 -5.32 7.48
N GLN A 274 -20.73 -4.88 8.29
CA GLN A 274 -20.90 -3.90 9.35
C GLN A 274 -19.71 -2.97 9.41
N VAL A 275 -19.94 -1.72 9.81
CA VAL A 275 -18.91 -0.75 10.18
C VAL A 275 -18.63 -0.88 11.67
N VAL A 276 -17.35 -0.82 12.05
CA VAL A 276 -16.90 -0.72 13.43
C VAL A 276 -15.99 0.49 13.55
N LEU A 277 -16.39 1.46 14.38
CA LEU A 277 -15.65 2.70 14.57
C LEU A 277 -14.60 2.53 15.66
N LYS A 278 -13.40 3.04 15.42
CA LYS A 278 -12.23 2.78 16.25
C LYS A 278 -12.25 3.54 17.59
N ASN A 279 -12.66 4.81 17.61
CA ASN A 279 -12.61 5.61 18.84
C ASN A 279 -13.88 5.41 19.67
N SER A 280 -15.06 5.38 19.03
CA SER A 280 -16.33 5.19 19.75
C SER A 280 -16.65 3.72 20.07
N GLY A 281 -16.06 2.76 19.35
CA GLY A 281 -16.41 1.35 19.45
C GLY A 281 -17.79 1.00 18.87
N THR A 282 -18.46 1.98 18.24
CA THR A 282 -19.80 1.81 17.68
C THR A 282 -19.79 0.79 16.55
N ILE A 283 -20.74 -0.14 16.58
CA ILE A 283 -20.93 -1.15 15.55
C ILE A 283 -22.24 -0.87 14.82
N ILE A 284 -22.18 -0.72 13.50
CA ILE A 284 -23.35 -0.38 12.68
C ILE A 284 -23.48 -1.36 11.52
N PRO A 285 -24.53 -2.21 11.49
CA PRO A 285 -24.80 -3.06 10.35
C PRO A 285 -25.07 -2.25 9.08
N LEU A 286 -24.49 -2.67 7.94
CA LEU A 286 -24.74 -2.07 6.65
C LEU A 286 -25.88 -2.80 5.94
N ILE A 287 -27.07 -2.22 5.95
CA ILE A 287 -28.26 -2.76 5.29
C ILE A 287 -28.29 -2.24 3.84
N PRO A 288 -28.38 -3.10 2.81
CA PRO A 288 -28.49 -2.66 1.42
C PRO A 288 -29.61 -1.62 1.22
N GLY A 289 -29.33 -0.60 0.40
CA GLY A 289 -30.24 0.51 0.10
C GLY A 289 -30.36 1.58 1.19
N LYS A 290 -29.79 1.35 2.39
CA LYS A 290 -29.86 2.30 3.50
C LYS A 290 -28.52 2.99 3.72
N TYR A 291 -28.56 4.31 3.79
CA TYR A 291 -27.42 5.11 4.23
C TYR A 291 -27.22 4.98 5.73
N VAL A 292 -25.97 4.82 6.11
CA VAL A 292 -25.50 4.90 7.49
C VAL A 292 -24.60 6.13 7.60
N THR A 293 -24.82 6.96 8.62
CA THR A 293 -24.02 8.16 8.91
C THR A 293 -23.31 7.98 10.25
N PHE A 294 -22.04 8.34 10.30
CA PHE A 294 -21.24 8.33 11.54
C PHE A 294 -20.21 9.47 11.55
N PRO A 295 -19.68 9.86 12.73
CA PRO A 295 -18.63 10.86 12.82
C PRO A 295 -17.41 10.50 11.98
N ARG A 296 -16.69 11.49 11.44
CA ARG A 296 -15.45 11.25 10.71
C ARG A 296 -14.34 10.80 11.66
N GLU A 297 -14.21 9.49 11.81
CA GLU A 297 -13.17 8.82 12.58
C GLU A 297 -12.66 7.55 11.85
N PRO A 298 -11.48 7.02 12.22
CA PRO A 298 -11.02 5.74 11.69
C PRO A 298 -11.94 4.58 12.09
N GLY A 299 -12.00 3.56 11.24
CA GLY A 299 -12.80 2.37 11.50
C GLY A 299 -12.49 1.24 10.53
N GLU A 300 -13.34 0.22 10.56
CA GLU A 300 -13.25 -0.93 9.67
C GLU A 300 -14.62 -1.39 9.18
N VAL A 301 -14.67 -1.88 7.95
CA VAL A 301 -15.77 -2.67 7.41
C VAL A 301 -15.39 -4.14 7.50
N ARG A 302 -16.24 -4.96 8.12
CA ARG A 302 -16.02 -6.40 8.25
C ARG A 302 -17.31 -7.19 8.05
N LYS A 303 -17.19 -8.52 7.93
CA LYS A 303 -18.34 -9.43 7.88
C LYS A 303 -19.16 -9.34 9.17
N LEU A 304 -20.49 -9.46 9.04
CA LEU A 304 -21.38 -9.62 10.19
C LEU A 304 -21.10 -10.95 10.88
N ASN A 305 -20.99 -10.96 12.22
CA ASN A 305 -20.87 -12.16 13.05
C ASN A 305 -19.71 -13.12 12.73
N SER A 306 -18.63 -12.64 12.12
CA SER A 306 -17.49 -13.51 11.82
C SER A 306 -16.16 -12.78 11.98
N ALA A 307 -15.27 -13.35 12.80
CA ALA A 307 -13.85 -13.02 12.81
C ALA A 307 -13.07 -13.78 11.71
N SER A 308 -13.77 -14.46 10.79
CA SER A 308 -13.14 -15.22 9.72
C SER A 308 -12.42 -14.31 8.72
N SER A 309 -11.43 -14.92 8.06
CA SER A 309 -10.72 -14.31 6.95
C SER A 309 -11.69 -13.80 5.87
N CYS A 310 -11.36 -12.65 5.30
CA CYS A 310 -11.99 -12.07 4.10
C CYS A 310 -11.50 -12.72 2.81
N TRP A 311 -10.45 -13.55 2.89
CA TRP A 311 -10.06 -14.40 1.78
C TRP A 311 -11.15 -15.43 1.48
N PRO A 312 -11.57 -15.57 0.21
CA PRO A 312 -12.39 -16.70 -0.19
C PRO A 312 -11.53 -17.96 -0.03
N LEU A 313 -11.89 -18.82 0.92
CA LEU A 313 -11.44 -20.20 0.99
C LEU A 313 -12.09 -21.00 -0.14
#